data_AF-A0A9D8X4Q5-F1
#
_entry.id   AF-A0A9D8X4Q5-F1
#
_cell.length_a   1.000
_cell.length_b   1.000
_cell.length_c   1.000
_cell.angle_alpha   90.00
_cell.angle_beta   90.00
_cell.angle_gamma   90.00
#
_symmetry.space_group_name_H-M   'P 1'
#
loop_
_entity.id
_entity.type
_entity.pdbx_description
1 polymer ?
#
loop_
_entity_poly.entity_id
_entity_poly.type
_entity_poly.pdbx_seq_one_letter_code
_entity_poly.pdbx_strand_id
1 'polypeptide(L)' 'WDFSFVYLLGVTGNIGTFTGEKMFLKDFISNISSFGFSVMDETYGYNMTKYNGFLLYNRQHCECVIEIYHEGDMVFVVEE' A
#
# COMPACT_ATOMS: atom_id res chain seq x y z
N TRP A 1 -9.60 7.68 6.66
CA TRP A 1 -9.75 6.26 6.26
C TRP A 1 -10.58 6.11 5.01
N ASP A 2 -11.62 6.93 4.83
CA ASP A 2 -12.32 6.97 3.55
C ASP A 2 -11.33 7.33 2.44
N PHE A 3 -11.47 6.69 1.28
CA PHE A 3 -10.55 6.82 0.12
C PHE A 3 -9.11 6.32 0.33
N SER A 4 -8.83 5.60 1.42
CA SER A 4 -7.54 4.90 1.62
C SER A 4 -7.68 3.42 1.25
N PHE A 5 -6.74 2.90 0.47
CA PHE A 5 -6.84 1.57 -0.14
C PHE A 5 -5.56 0.77 -0.02
N VAL A 6 -5.70 -0.55 -0.08
CA VAL A 6 -4.59 -1.49 -0.25
C VAL A 6 -4.82 -2.26 -1.54
N TYR A 7 -3.77 -2.41 -2.32
CA TYR A 7 -3.73 -3.22 -3.52
C TYR A 7 -2.78 -4.37 -3.25
N LEU A 8 -3.29 -5.59 -3.33
CA LEU A 8 -2.49 -6.81 -3.31
C LEU A 8 -2.44 -7.33 -4.73
N LEU A 9 -1.35 -7.02 -5.42
CA LEU A 9 -1.07 -7.58 -6.73
C LEU A 9 -0.56 -9.02 -6.52
N GLY A 10 -0.80 -9.90 -7.49
CA GLY A 10 -0.47 -11.32 -7.42
C GLY A 10 1.03 -11.61 -7.23
N VAL A 11 1.43 -12.85 -7.49
CA VAL A 11 2.82 -13.28 -7.27
C VAL A 11 3.82 -12.31 -7.91
N THR A 12 4.82 -11.90 -7.14
CA THR A 12 5.83 -10.91 -7.51
C THR A 12 6.61 -11.29 -8.78
N GLY A 13 6.93 -10.30 -9.62
CA GLY A 13 7.85 -10.49 -10.76
C GLY A 13 7.21 -11.03 -12.05
N ASN A 14 5.89 -10.99 -12.14
CA ASN A 14 5.17 -11.29 -13.38
C ASN A 14 5.33 -10.16 -14.40
N ILE A 15 5.48 -10.54 -15.68
CA ILE A 15 5.44 -9.60 -16.81
C ILE A 15 4.17 -9.88 -17.62
N GLY A 16 3.38 -8.84 -17.87
CA GLY A 16 2.13 -8.93 -18.63
C GLY A 16 0.90 -8.83 -17.73
N THR A 17 -0.06 -9.74 -17.90
CA THR A 17 -1.30 -9.72 -17.13
C THR A 17 -1.06 -10.13 -15.69
N PHE A 18 -1.44 -9.28 -14.75
CA PHE A 18 -1.49 -9.59 -13.33
C PHE A 18 -2.93 -9.52 -12.83
N THR A 19 -3.19 -10.27 -11.76
CA THR A 19 -4.45 -10.21 -11.00
C THR A 19 -4.15 -9.66 -9.62
N GLY A 20 -5.18 -9.19 -8.92
CA GLY A 20 -5.01 -8.66 -7.57
C GLY A 20 -6.33 -8.25 -6.93
N GLU A 21 -6.24 -7.86 -5.68
CA GLU A 21 -7.35 -7.38 -4.89
C GLU A 21 -7.13 -5.92 -4.52
N LYS A 22 -8.19 -5.11 -4.64
CA LYS A 22 -8.25 -3.76 -4.08
C LYS A 22 -9.27 -3.76 -2.95
N MET A 23 -8.86 -3.30 -1.77
CA MET A 23 -9.73 -3.22 -0.60
C MET A 23 -9.47 -1.92 0.17
N PHE A 24 -10.40 -1.53 1.04
CA PHE A 24 -10.15 -0.39 1.92
C PHE A 24 -9.04 -0.73 2.91
N LEU A 25 -8.20 0.27 3.21
CA LEU A 25 -7.13 0.10 4.18
C LEU A 25 -7.66 -0.30 5.56
N LYS A 26 -8.81 0.25 5.98
CA LYS A 26 -9.46 -0.12 7.25
C LYS A 26 -9.86 -1.61 7.32
N ASP A 27 -10.28 -2.18 6.19
CA ASP A 27 -10.68 -3.58 6.13
C ASP A 27 -9.45 -4.47 6.13
N PHE A 28 -8.39 -4.06 5.42
CA PHE A 28 -7.11 -4.76 5.43
C PHE A 28 -6.50 -4.86 6.84
N ILE A 29 -6.39 -3.74 7.57
CA ILE A 29 -5.81 -3.75 8.93
C ILE A 29 -6.68 -4.52 9.94
N SER A 30 -7.99 -4.56 9.75
CA SER A 30 -8.90 -5.27 10.66
C SER A 30 -8.79 -6.80 10.52
N ASN A 31 -8.39 -7.28 9.34
CA ASN A 31 -8.30 -8.71 9.03
C ASN A 31 -6.92 -9.31 9.25
N ILE A 32 -5.90 -8.49 9.55
CA ILE A 32 -4.52 -8.93 9.65
C ILE A 32 -4.03 -8.79 11.10
N SER A 33 -3.56 -9.89 11.70
CA SER A 33 -3.06 -9.88 13.08
C SER A 33 -1.63 -9.36 13.19
N SER A 34 -0.84 -9.54 12.12
CA SER A 34 0.54 -9.07 11.99
C SER A 34 0.96 -9.23 10.53
N PHE A 35 1.63 -8.23 9.95
CA PHE A 35 2.19 -8.31 8.61
C PHE A 35 3.54 -7.60 8.51
N GLY A 36 4.40 -8.10 7.61
CA GLY A 36 5.65 -7.45 7.25
C GLY A 36 5.52 -6.82 5.86
N PHE A 37 5.67 -5.50 5.79
CA PHE A 37 5.66 -4.76 4.54
C PHE A 37 7.00 -4.05 4.34
N SER A 38 7.72 -4.45 3.29
CA SER A 38 8.98 -3.85 2.89
C SER A 38 8.69 -2.76 1.86
N VAL A 39 8.74 -1.50 2.28
CA VAL A 39 8.57 -0.33 1.40
C VAL A 39 9.80 -0.18 0.51
N MET A 40 9.58 -0.06 -0.80
CA MET A 40 10.61 0.19 -1.81
C MET A 40 10.55 1.63 -2.29
N ASP A 41 9.34 2.12 -2.56
CA ASP A 41 9.11 3.46 -3.07
C ASP A 41 8.00 4.16 -2.29
N GLU A 42 8.18 5.47 -2.13
CA GLU A 42 7.18 6.37 -1.57
C GLU A 42 6.89 7.49 -2.57
N THR A 43 5.60 7.74 -2.81
CA THR A 43 5.16 8.81 -3.72
C THR A 43 4.05 9.63 -3.08
N TYR A 44 4.01 10.92 -3.42
CA TYR A 44 3.07 11.88 -2.86
C TYR A 44 2.37 12.63 -3.98
N GLY A 45 1.05 12.79 -3.86
CA GLY A 45 0.27 13.58 -4.81
C GLY A 45 -1.22 13.45 -4.56
N TYR A 46 -1.99 14.47 -4.97
CA TYR A 46 -3.45 14.47 -4.85
C TYR A 46 -3.95 14.15 -3.41
N ASN A 47 -3.35 14.81 -2.41
CA ASN A 47 -3.61 14.56 -0.98
C ASN A 47 -3.45 13.10 -0.56
N MET A 48 -2.56 12.37 -1.23
CA MET A 48 -2.37 10.95 -0.99
C MET A 48 -0.88 10.62 -0.91
N THR A 49 -0.54 9.83 0.11
CA THR A 49 0.73 9.11 0.18
C THR A 49 0.52 7.71 -0.36
N LYS A 50 1.45 7.24 -1.20
CA LYS A 50 1.48 5.85 -1.66
C LYS A 50 2.80 5.20 -1.31
N TYR A 51 2.72 4.08 -0.61
CA TYR A 51 3.85 3.19 -0.35
C TYR A 51 3.75 1.99 -1.27
N ASN A 52 4.79 1.74 -2.06
CA ASN A 52 4.89 0.58 -2.93
C ASN A 52 5.98 -0.35 -2.41
N GLY A 53 5.74 -1.65 -2.48
CA GLY A 53 6.73 -2.61 -2.04
C GLY A 53 6.21 -4.04 -2.01
N PHE A 54 6.73 -4.83 -1.07
CA PHE A 54 6.44 -6.26 -0.97
C PHE A 54 5.89 -6.63 0.39
N LEU A 55 4.86 -7.45 0.38
CA LEU A 55 4.15 -7.95 1.55
C LEU A 55 4.20 -9.48 1.57
N LEU A 56 4.42 -10.07 2.75
CA LEU A 56 4.12 -11.49 2.97
C LEU A 56 2.68 -11.62 3.48
N TYR A 57 1.78 -12.13 2.64
CA TYR A 57 0.38 -12.34 2.95
C TYR A 57 -0.03 -13.78 2.65
N ASN A 58 -0.70 -14.47 3.60
CA ASN A 58 -1.11 -15.87 3.43
C ASN A 58 0.00 -16.81 2.92
N ARG A 59 1.24 -16.61 3.41
CA ARG A 59 2.46 -17.35 2.99
C ARG A 59 2.86 -17.15 1.53
N GLN A 60 2.39 -16.08 0.89
CA GLN A 60 2.76 -15.67 -0.46
C GLN A 60 3.39 -14.28 -0.44
N HIS A 61 4.41 -14.10 -1.28
CA HIS A 61 4.96 -12.78 -1.56
C HIS A 61 4.08 -12.09 -2.61
N CYS A 62 3.59 -10.92 -2.26
CA CYS A 62 2.73 -10.11 -3.10
C CYS A 62 3.37 -8.74 -3.28
N GLU A 63 3.25 -8.19 -4.48
CA GLU A 63 3.45 -6.75 -4.68
C GLU A 63 2.29 -6.01 -4.01
N CYS A 64 2.61 -5.00 -3.21
CA CYS A 64 1.64 -4.30 -2.37
C CYS A 64 1.76 -2.79 -2.57
N VAL A 65 0.61 -2.15 -2.73
CA VAL A 65 0.48 -0.69 -2.72
C VAL A 65 -0.45 -0.29 -1.60
N ILE A 66 0.00 0.61 -0.73
CA ILE A 66 -0.82 1.21 0.32
C ILE A 66 -1.04 2.68 -0.03
N GLU A 67 -2.30 3.05 -0.25
CA GLU A 67 -2.75 4.42 -0.49
C GLU A 67 -3.39 4.97 0.79
N ILE A 68 -2.83 6.07 1.30
CA ILE A 68 -3.36 6.80 2.46
C ILE A 68 -3.78 8.19 2.00
N TYR A 69 -5.08 8.47 2.08
CA TYR A 69 -5.62 9.78 1.80
C TYR A 69 -5.57 10.67 3.05
N HIS A 70 -5.20 11.92 2.85
CA HIS A 70 -5.06 12.92 3.90
C HIS A 70 -6.09 14.04 3.69
N GLU A 71 -6.74 14.44 4.78
CA GLU A 71 -7.58 15.64 4.77
C GLU A 71 -6.70 16.86 5.12
N GLY A 72 -6.65 17.83 4.21
CA GLY A 72 -5.84 19.04 4.37
C GLY A 72 -4.49 18.99 3.66
N ASP A 73 -3.65 19.97 3.98
CA ASP A 73 -2.38 20.18 3.30
C ASP A 73 -1.32 19.16 3.75
N MET A 74 -0.61 18.58 2.78
CA MET A 74 0.58 17.77 3.04
C MET A 74 1.81 18.67 3.08
N VAL A 75 2.56 18.62 4.19
CA VAL A 75 3.79 19.39 4.38
C VAL A 75 4.97 18.45 4.61
N PHE A 76 6.08 18.72 3.93
CA PHE A 76 7.33 18.00 4.13
C PHE A 76 8.16 18.69 5.20
N VAL A 77 8.51 17.94 6.24
CA VAL A 77 9.46 18.41 7.24
C VAL A 77 10.84 17.95 6.81
N VAL A 78 11.73 18.92 6.56
CA VAL A 78 13.15 18.67 6.30
C VAL A 78 13.89 19.02 7.58
N GLU A 79 14.60 18.04 8.15
CA GLU A 79 15.58 18.31 9.19
C GLU A 79 16.85 18.87 8.52
N GLU A 80 17.33 20.02 9.00
CA GLU A 80 18.61 20.62 8.58
C GLU A 80 19.82 19.83 9.10
#